data_AF-K1TM81-F1
#
_entry.id   AF-K1TM81-F1
#
_cell.length_a   1.000
_cell.length_b   1.000
_cell.length_c   1.000
_cell.angle_alpha   90.00
_cell.angle_beta   90.00
_cell.angle_gamma   90.00
#
_symmetry.space_group_name_H-M   'P 1'
#
loop_
_entity.id
_entity.type
_entity.pdbx_description
1 polymer ?
#
loop_
_entity_poly.entity_id
_entity_poly.type
_entity_poly.pdbx_seq_one_letter_code
_entity_poly.pdbx_strand_id
1 'polypeptide(L)' 'MKNWVQRRDHPIQRSGRDLADEFKHFIGKDMRLEQVSLRKTDLVKELLEFYMGKNTMERQNFIINNLVIEEDLAS' A
#
# COMPACT_ATOMS: atom_id res chain seq x y z
N MET A 1 3.88 7.39 -46.03
CA MET A 1 4.13 6.52 -44.86
C MET A 1 4.73 7.38 -43.75
N LYS A 2 3.97 7.66 -42.69
CA LYS A 2 4.45 8.47 -41.56
C LYS A 2 5.07 7.52 -40.54
N ASN A 3 6.36 7.74 -40.26
CA ASN A 3 7.14 7.00 -39.28
C ASN A 3 6.59 7.26 -37.87
N TRP A 4 6.19 6.18 -37.21
CA TRP A 4 5.87 6.15 -35.79
C TRP A 4 7.18 6.20 -35.00
N VAL A 5 7.63 7.40 -34.66
CA VAL A 5 8.72 7.59 -33.70
C VAL A 5 8.22 7.10 -32.34
N GLN A 6 8.88 6.04 -31.85
CA GLN A 6 8.68 5.44 -30.54
C GLN A 6 8.72 6.51 -29.43
N ARG A 7 7.55 6.92 -28.94
CA ARG A 7 7.44 7.32 -27.54
C ARG A 7 7.24 6.04 -26.74
N ARG A 8 8.36 5.43 -26.36
CA ARG A 8 8.36 4.48 -25.25
C ARG A 8 8.14 5.31 -23.99
N ASP A 9 6.87 5.60 -23.69
CA ASP A 9 6.46 5.78 -22.31
C ASP A 9 6.88 4.48 -21.63
N HIS A 10 8.06 4.48 -21.00
CA HIS A 10 8.50 3.32 -20.23
C HIS A 10 7.59 3.32 -19.01
N PRO A 11 6.66 2.36 -18.88
CA PRO A 11 6.05 2.15 -17.59
C PRO A 11 7.20 1.93 -16.61
N ILE A 12 7.16 2.63 -15.48
CA ILE A 12 8.07 2.38 -14.37
C ILE A 12 7.73 0.96 -13.89
N GLN A 13 8.24 -0.06 -14.56
CA GLN A 13 8.13 -1.44 -14.15
C GLN A 13 9.12 -1.59 -13.00
N ARG A 14 8.73 -1.12 -11.81
CA ARG A 14 9.41 -1.54 -10.58
C ARG A 14 9.20 -3.04 -10.48
N SER A 15 10.23 -3.80 -10.82
CA SER A 15 10.17 -5.25 -10.68
C SER A 15 10.10 -5.57 -9.19
N GLY A 16 9.23 -6.51 -8.79
CA GLY A 16 9.13 -6.92 -7.37
C GLY A 16 10.46 -7.46 -6.82
N ARG A 17 11.38 -7.86 -7.70
CA ARG A 17 12.74 -8.32 -7.35
C ARG A 17 13.61 -7.17 -6.84
N ASP A 18 13.65 -6.06 -7.59
CA ASP A 18 14.52 -4.93 -7.24
C ASP A 18 14.05 -4.26 -5.94
N LEU A 19 12.72 -4.15 -5.72
CA LEU A 19 12.16 -3.66 -4.46
C LEU A 19 12.50 -4.57 -3.27
N ALA A 20 12.46 -5.90 -3.47
CA ALA A 20 12.80 -6.84 -2.40
C ALA A 20 14.28 -6.74 -2.00
N ASP A 21 15.17 -6.49 -2.96
CA ASP A 21 16.60 -6.29 -2.70
C ASP A 21 16.89 -4.96 -1.99
N GLU A 22 16.19 -3.88 -2.35
CA GLU A 22 16.25 -2.60 -1.63
C GLU A 22 15.68 -2.73 -0.21
N PHE A 23 14.56 -3.45 -0.04
CA PHE A 23 13.85 -3.58 1.23
C PHE A 23 14.70 -4.20 2.35
N LYS A 24 15.66 -5.06 2.00
CA LYS A 24 16.63 -5.65 2.94
C LYS A 24 17.43 -4.61 3.72
N HIS A 25 17.66 -3.43 3.15
CA HIS A 25 18.39 -2.36 3.83
C HIS A 25 17.53 -1.62 4.88
N PHE A 26 16.20 -1.74 4.81
CA PHE A 26 15.29 -1.15 5.80
C PHE A 26 14.97 -2.09 6.97
N ILE A 27 15.14 -3.41 6.78
CA ILE A 27 14.91 -4.42 7.82
C ILE A 27 16.23 -4.83 8.46
N GLY A 28 16.49 -4.36 9.68
CA GLY A 28 17.73 -4.65 10.37
C GLY A 28 17.74 -4.18 11.83
N LYS A 29 18.91 -4.24 12.46
CA LYS A 29 19.10 -3.85 13.87
C LYS A 29 18.76 -2.38 14.14
N ASP A 30 18.89 -1.53 13.12
CA ASP A 30 18.65 -0.09 13.22
C ASP A 30 17.21 0.30 12.82
N MET A 31 16.34 -0.69 12.56
CA MET A 31 14.94 -0.43 12.25
C MET A 31 14.23 0.18 13.46
N ARG A 32 13.41 1.20 13.21
CA ARG A 32 12.59 1.85 14.24
C ARG A 32 11.39 0.96 14.57
N LEU A 33 11.52 0.18 15.63
CA LEU A 33 10.45 -0.68 16.14
C LEU A 33 9.52 0.13 17.04
N GLU A 34 8.24 0.15 16.71
CA GLU A 34 7.18 0.61 17.60
C GLU A 34 6.44 -0.59 18.17
N GLN A 35 6.44 -0.72 19.50
CA GLN A 35 5.76 -1.82 20.17
C GLN A 35 4.25 -1.56 20.18
N VAL A 36 3.49 -2.49 19.59
CA VAL A 36 2.02 -2.46 19.69
C VAL A 36 1.59 -3.10 21.02
N SER A 37 0.83 -2.36 21.83
CA SER A 37 0.23 -2.86 23.07
C SER A 37 -1.29 -2.98 22.90
N LEU A 38 -1.85 -4.15 23.26
CA LEU A 38 -3.30 -4.37 23.26
C LEU A 38 -3.83 -4.38 24.69
N ARG A 39 -4.92 -3.66 24.93
CA ARG A 39 -5.69 -3.67 26.17
C ARG A 39 -6.94 -4.51 25.98
N LYS A 40 -7.45 -5.10 27.06
CA LYS A 40 -8.70 -5.90 27.02
C LYS A 40 -9.93 -5.11 26.58
N THR A 41 -9.88 -3.79 26.72
CA THR A 41 -10.94 -2.86 26.28
C THR A 41 -10.87 -2.54 24.80
N ASP A 42 -9.79 -2.91 24.12
CA ASP A 42 -9.62 -2.60 22.72
C ASP A 42 -10.50 -3.53 21.89
N LEU A 43 -11.35 -2.96 21.04
CA LEU A 43 -12.26 -3.68 20.13
C LEU A 43 -11.50 -4.29 18.94
N VAL A 44 -10.36 -4.93 19.21
CA VAL A 44 -9.43 -5.44 18.20
C VAL A 44 -10.10 -6.48 17.33
N LYS A 45 -10.95 -7.32 17.92
CA LYS A 45 -11.67 -8.37 17.20
C LYS A 45 -12.63 -7.77 16.18
N GLU A 46 -13.45 -6.81 16.59
CA GLU A 46 -14.42 -6.14 15.74
C GLU A 46 -13.73 -5.31 14.65
N LEU A 47 -12.64 -4.62 15.01
CA LEU A 47 -11.81 -3.86 14.08
C LEU A 47 -11.23 -4.76 12.99
N LEU A 48 -10.62 -5.89 13.38
CA LEU A 48 -10.04 -6.84 12.44
C LEU A 48 -11.10 -7.51 11.57
N GLU A 49 -12.25 -7.87 12.12
CA GLU A 49 -13.36 -8.43 11.33
C GLU A 49 -13.83 -7.43 10.28
N PHE A 50 -13.95 -6.14 10.63
CA PHE A 50 -14.33 -5.10 9.68
C PHE A 50 -13.30 -4.96 8.55
N TYR A 51 -12.01 -4.77 8.88
CA TYR A 51 -10.97 -4.51 7.87
C TYR A 51 -10.51 -5.75 7.09
N MET A 52 -10.52 -6.94 7.70
CA MET A 52 -9.95 -8.18 7.15
C MET A 52 -10.97 -9.28 6.85
N GLY A 53 -12.24 -9.10 7.24
CA GLY A 53 -13.30 -10.10 7.05
C GLY A 53 -13.86 -10.16 5.63
N LYS A 54 -15.13 -10.53 5.48
CA LYS A 54 -15.80 -10.67 4.17
C LYS A 54 -15.87 -9.36 3.39
N ASN A 55 -15.68 -9.42 2.07
CA ASN A 55 -15.92 -8.28 1.16
C ASN A 55 -17.41 -7.92 1.14
N THR A 56 -17.82 -6.96 1.97
CA THR A 56 -19.18 -6.41 1.98
C THR A 56 -19.24 -5.08 1.24
N MET A 57 -20.43 -4.72 0.76
CA MET A 57 -20.68 -3.42 0.13
C MET A 57 -20.41 -2.26 1.10
N GLU A 58 -20.76 -2.45 2.38
CA GLU A 58 -20.49 -1.46 3.43
C GLU A 58 -19.00 -1.18 3.59
N ARG A 59 -18.16 -2.23 3.66
CA ARG A 59 -16.71 -2.06 3.72
C ARG A 59 -16.18 -1.41 2.45
N GLN A 60 -16.65 -1.84 1.28
CA GLN A 60 -16.21 -1.27 0.01
C GLN A 60 -16.47 0.24 -0.04
N ASN A 61 -17.69 0.66 0.31
CA ASN A 61 -18.06 2.06 0.37
C ASN A 61 -17.22 2.81 1.42
N PHE A 62 -16.97 2.21 2.58
CA PHE A 62 -16.09 2.79 3.59
C PHE A 62 -14.67 3.02 3.06
N ILE A 63 -14.06 2.02 2.40
CA ILE A 63 -12.71 2.13 1.83
C ILE A 63 -12.66 3.21 0.76
N ILE A 64 -13.63 3.24 -0.18
CA ILE A 64 -13.67 4.23 -1.26
C ILE A 64 -13.77 5.65 -0.68
N ASN A 65 -14.64 5.86 0.31
CA ASN A 65 -14.84 7.17 0.91
C ASN A 65 -13.61 7.69 1.68
N ASN A 66 -12.72 6.79 2.13
CA ASN A 66 -11.50 7.14 2.85
C ASN A 66 -10.24 6.99 1.98
N LEU A 67 -10.38 6.72 0.68
CA LEU A 67 -9.26 6.60 -0.22
C LEU A 67 -8.71 8.00 -0.51
N VAL A 68 -7.49 8.27 -0.04
CA VAL A 68 -6.76 9.51 -0.36
C VAL A 68 -6.03 9.29 -1.69
N ILE A 69 -6.30 10.13 -2.68
CA ILE A 69 -5.60 10.16 -3.96
C ILE A 69 -4.49 11.20 -3.85
N GLU A 70 -3.24 10.77 -3.86
CA GLU A 70 -2.08 11.68 -3.90
C GLU A 70 -1.86 12.12 -5.36
N GLU A 71 -2.35 13.31 -5.75
CA GLU A 71 -2.18 13.86 -7.10
C GLU A 71 -0.80 14.54 -7.34
N ASP A 72 -0.04 14.83 -6.27
CA ASP A 72 1.13 15.74 -6.34
C ASP A 72 2.53 15.09 -6.39
N LEU A 73 2.67 13.77 -6.44
CA LEU A 73 3.99 13.11 -6.60
C LEU A 73 4.42 12.91 -8.07
N ALA A 74 3.62 13.41 -9.02
CA ALA A 74 3.86 13.27 -10.46
C ALA A 74 4.22 14.59 -11.18
N SER A 75 4.57 15.65 -10.42
CA SER A 75 5.06 16.92 -10.98
C SER A 75 6.58 17.04 -10.89
#